data_AF-G5ABW0-F1
#
_entry.id   AF-G5ABW0-F1
#
_cell.length_a   1.000
_cell.length_b   1.000
_cell.length_c   1.000
_cell.angle_alpha   90.00
_cell.angle_beta   90.00
_cell.angle_gamma   90.00
#
_symmetry.space_group_name_H-M   'P 1'
#
loop_
_entity.id
_entity.type
_entity.pdbx_description
1 polymer ?
#
loop_
_entity_poly.entity_id
_entity_poly.type
_entity_poly.pdbx_seq_one_letter_code
_entity_poly.pdbx_strand_id
1 'polypeptide(L)'
;CSYPGCIKGRLKGGYCAQHGGGKRCSQPDCTRLAGVYGKCMAHGGRRRCSTPGCTSAVQSKGRCGSHGGGTRCSEDGCTKVPTWKGKCLHHG
;
A
#
# COMPACT_ATOMS: atom_id res chain seq x y z
N CYS A 1 0.72 23.05 1.24
CA CYS A 1 0.66 23.04 -0.24
C CYS A 1 0.94 24.47 -0.72
N SER A 2 1.60 24.71 -1.87
CA SER A 2 1.82 26.08 -2.38
C SER A 2 0.54 26.82 -2.81
N TYR A 3 -0.58 26.11 -2.93
CA TYR A 3 -1.86 26.72 -3.29
C TYR A 3 -2.37 27.60 -2.14
N PRO A 4 -2.72 28.88 -2.38
CA PRO A 4 -3.21 29.80 -1.35
C PRO A 4 -4.36 29.19 -0.52
N GLY A 5 -4.28 29.30 0.81
CA GLY A 5 -5.29 28.76 1.72
C GLY A 5 -5.32 27.22 1.87
N CYS A 6 -4.45 26.47 1.19
CA CYS A 6 -4.44 25.01 1.30
C CYS A 6 -3.55 24.50 2.43
N ILE A 7 -4.18 23.98 3.49
CA ILE A 7 -3.51 23.38 4.66
C ILE A 7 -2.95 21.96 4.42
N LYS A 8 -3.23 21.35 3.27
CA LYS A 8 -2.77 19.98 2.97
C LYS A 8 -1.26 19.93 2.77
N GLY A 9 -0.66 18.81 3.15
CA GLY A 9 0.76 18.53 2.93
C GLY A 9 1.20 18.70 1.47
N ARG A 10 2.42 19.20 1.28
CA ARG A 10 3.08 19.34 -0.03
C ARG A 10 3.67 18.00 -0.46
N LEU A 11 3.42 17.60 -1.71
CA LEU A 11 4.07 16.48 -2.38
C LEU A 11 5.17 16.99 -3.33
N LYS A 12 5.83 16.08 -4.05
CA LYS A 12 6.76 16.41 -5.14
C LYS A 12 6.07 17.39 -6.11
N GLY A 13 6.75 18.49 -6.46
CA GLY A 13 6.22 19.54 -7.32
C GLY A 13 5.51 20.69 -6.59
N GLY A 14 5.50 20.70 -5.25
CA GLY A 14 5.11 21.88 -4.49
C GLY A 14 3.64 21.98 -4.08
N TYR A 15 2.81 21.11 -4.61
CA TYR A 15 1.37 21.10 -4.35
C TYR A 15 0.92 19.82 -3.64
N CYS A 16 -0.32 19.77 -3.16
CA CYS A 16 -0.93 18.56 -2.63
C CYS A 16 -1.53 17.71 -3.77
N ALA A 17 -1.97 16.49 -3.48
CA ALA A 17 -2.57 15.57 -4.46
C ALA A 17 -3.69 16.19 -5.32
N GLN A 18 -4.53 17.04 -4.71
CA GLN A 18 -5.63 17.70 -5.43
C GLN A 18 -5.14 18.86 -6.29
N HIS A 19 -4.17 19.65 -5.82
CA HIS A 19 -3.63 20.80 -6.55
C HIS A 19 -2.44 20.45 -7.47
N GLY A 20 -2.39 19.23 -8.01
CA GLY A 20 -1.35 18.85 -8.99
C GLY A 20 -0.05 18.30 -8.41
N GLY A 21 0.04 18.11 -7.09
CA GLY A 21 1.21 17.51 -6.45
C GLY A 21 1.33 16.01 -6.69
N GLY A 22 2.56 15.54 -6.90
CA GLY A 22 2.87 14.13 -7.17
C GLY A 22 2.70 13.74 -8.64
N LYS A 23 3.24 12.57 -9.01
CA LYS A 23 3.10 12.04 -10.37
C LYS A 23 1.73 11.39 -10.57
N ARG A 24 1.14 11.56 -11.76
CA ARG A 24 -0.09 10.88 -12.16
C ARG A 24 0.21 9.50 -12.74
N CYS A 25 -0.80 8.64 -12.68
CA CYS A 25 -0.76 7.33 -13.31
C CYS A 25 -0.44 7.47 -14.79
N SER A 26 0.50 6.67 -15.30
CA SER A 26 0.85 6.62 -16.71
C SER A 26 -0.22 5.94 -17.58
N GLN A 27 -1.36 5.58 -17.01
CA GLN A 27 -2.45 4.96 -17.76
C GLN A 27 -3.26 6.10 -18.41
N PRO A 28 -3.62 6.00 -19.70
CA PRO A 28 -4.50 6.95 -20.34
C PRO A 28 -5.76 7.22 -19.50
N ASP A 29 -6.17 8.49 -19.46
CA ASP A 29 -7.37 8.97 -18.76
C ASP A 29 -7.40 8.71 -17.24
N CYS A 30 -6.28 8.32 -16.63
CA CYS A 30 -6.20 8.08 -15.19
C CYS A 30 -5.60 9.28 -14.45
N THR A 31 -6.44 10.00 -13.72
CA THR A 31 -6.02 11.15 -12.88
C THR A 31 -5.52 10.73 -11.49
N ARG A 32 -5.50 9.43 -11.17
CA ARG A 32 -5.05 8.94 -9.85
C ARG A 32 -3.54 9.14 -9.68
N LEU A 33 -3.10 9.29 -8.43
CA LEU A 33 -1.68 9.34 -8.11
C LEU A 33 -0.98 8.03 -8.45
N ALA A 34 0.19 8.14 -9.06
CA ALA A 34 1.09 7.02 -9.26
C ALA A 34 1.71 6.62 -7.92
N GLY A 35 1.75 5.30 -7.69
CA GLY A 35 2.60 4.69 -6.69
C GLY A 35 3.94 4.31 -7.33
N VAL A 36 4.26 3.03 -7.31
CA VAL A 36 5.45 2.50 -7.99
C VAL A 36 5.22 2.29 -9.50
N TYR A 37 6.32 2.19 -10.25
CA TYR A 37 6.29 1.91 -11.70
C TYR A 37 5.48 2.91 -12.54
N GLY A 38 5.26 4.13 -12.02
CA GLY A 38 4.48 5.16 -12.71
C GLY A 38 2.96 4.89 -12.77
N LYS A 39 2.45 3.83 -12.14
CA LYS A 39 1.02 3.46 -12.20
C LYS A 39 0.33 3.67 -10.86
N CYS A 40 -0.98 3.86 -10.85
CA CYS A 40 -1.77 3.96 -9.62
C CYS A 40 -2.06 2.58 -9.02
N MET A 41 -2.58 2.53 -7.79
CA MET A 41 -2.87 1.26 -7.10
C MET A 41 -3.78 0.29 -7.88
N ALA A 42 -4.69 0.79 -8.71
CA ALA A 42 -5.57 -0.02 -9.55
C ALA A 42 -4.89 -0.51 -10.83
N HIS A 43 -3.92 0.24 -11.34
CA HIS A 43 -3.22 -0.07 -12.59
C HIS A 43 -1.85 -0.73 -12.33
N GLY A 44 -1.62 -1.34 -11.17
CA GLY A 44 -0.36 -2.05 -10.87
C GLY A 44 0.71 -1.22 -10.16
N GLY A 45 0.34 -0.07 -9.60
CA GLY A 45 1.19 0.80 -8.78
C GLY A 45 1.50 0.28 -7.38
N ARG A 46 1.36 -1.02 -7.14
CA ARG A 46 1.69 -1.71 -5.89
C ARG A 46 2.95 -2.55 -6.10
N ARG A 47 3.84 -2.58 -5.11
CA ARG A 47 5.00 -3.50 -5.14
C ARG A 47 4.50 -4.94 -5.14
N ARG A 48 5.21 -5.81 -5.85
CA ARG A 48 4.98 -7.26 -5.86
C ARG A 48 5.74 -7.94 -4.74
N CYS A 49 5.19 -9.04 -4.24
CA CYS A 49 5.83 -9.88 -3.26
C CYS A 49 7.22 -10.30 -3.74
N SER A 50 8.21 -10.24 -2.85
CA SER A 50 9.58 -10.65 -3.15
C SER A 50 9.76 -12.16 -3.31
N THR A 51 8.75 -12.98 -2.98
CA THR A 51 8.80 -14.43 -3.23
C THR A 51 8.82 -14.72 -4.73
N PRO A 52 9.77 -15.53 -5.24
CA PRO A 52 9.84 -15.91 -6.64
C PRO A 52 8.51 -16.46 -7.15
N GLY A 53 8.07 -15.99 -8.33
CA GLY A 53 6.80 -16.40 -8.96
C GLY A 53 5.53 -15.81 -8.32
N CYS A 54 5.61 -15.09 -7.21
CA CYS A 54 4.43 -14.51 -6.57
C CYS A 54 4.03 -13.17 -7.21
N THR A 55 2.83 -13.10 -7.76
CA THR A 55 2.26 -11.87 -8.34
C THR A 55 1.42 -11.06 -7.36
N SER A 56 1.24 -11.55 -6.13
CA SER A 56 0.46 -10.84 -5.10
C SER A 56 1.13 -9.52 -4.69
N ALA A 57 0.32 -8.54 -4.30
CA ALA A 57 0.83 -7.27 -3.80
C ALA A 57 1.50 -7.43 -2.43
N VAL A 58 2.56 -6.65 -2.19
CA VAL A 58 3.17 -6.53 -0.86
C VAL A 58 2.16 -5.93 0.10
N GLN A 59 2.05 -6.54 1.27
CA GLN A 59 1.32 -5.97 2.40
C GLN A 59 2.30 -5.30 3.37
N SER A 60 3.34 -6.02 3.81
CA SER A 60 4.42 -5.47 4.63
C SER A 60 5.71 -6.27 4.41
N LYS A 61 6.86 -5.72 4.84
CA LYS A 61 8.17 -6.42 4.82
C LYS A 61 8.57 -7.00 3.45
N GLY A 62 8.10 -6.39 2.35
CA GLY A 62 8.35 -6.89 0.99
C GLY A 62 7.59 -8.17 0.62
N ARG A 63 6.68 -8.66 1.47
CA ARG A 63 5.94 -9.91 1.24
C ARG A 63 4.42 -9.67 1.21
N CYS A 64 3.69 -10.55 0.55
CA CYS A 64 2.22 -10.57 0.58
C CYS A 64 1.70 -11.27 1.85
N GLY A 65 0.39 -11.24 2.08
CA GLY A 65 -0.23 -11.86 3.26
C GLY A 65 0.17 -13.33 3.46
N SER A 66 0.09 -14.15 2.41
CA SER A 66 0.46 -15.58 2.44
C SER A 66 1.95 -15.81 2.69
N HIS A 67 2.81 -14.95 2.13
CA HIS A 67 4.26 -15.05 2.32
C HIS A 67 4.77 -14.27 3.56
N GLY A 68 3.91 -13.91 4.51
CA GLY A 68 4.31 -13.33 5.79
C GLY A 68 4.45 -11.80 5.84
N GLY A 69 3.82 -11.12 4.90
CA GLY A 69 3.54 -9.68 5.00
C GLY A 69 2.27 -9.35 5.81
N GLY A 70 1.48 -10.36 6.18
CA GLY A 70 0.33 -10.22 7.07
C GLY A 70 0.72 -10.41 8.54
N THR A 71 -0.04 -9.79 9.44
CA THR A 71 0.02 -10.09 10.87
C THR A 71 -0.47 -11.51 11.13
N ARG A 72 0.17 -12.21 12.06
CA ARG A 72 -0.21 -13.57 12.50
C ARG A 72 -0.62 -13.55 13.96
N CYS A 73 -1.44 -14.53 14.32
CA CYS A 73 -1.76 -14.83 15.70
C CYS A 73 -0.48 -15.00 16.51
N SER A 74 -0.46 -14.44 17.72
CA SER A 74 0.68 -14.49 18.64
C SER A 74 0.92 -15.88 19.26
N GLU A 75 -0.05 -16.79 19.16
CA GLU A 75 0.11 -18.18 19.58
C GLU A 75 1.10 -18.93 18.69
N ASP A 76 1.96 -19.73 19.33
CA ASP A 76 3.00 -20.50 18.66
C ASP A 76 2.41 -21.47 17.62
N GLY A 77 3.07 -21.53 16.45
CA GLY A 77 2.60 -22.34 15.31
C GLY A 77 1.31 -21.85 14.63
N CYS A 78 0.64 -20.81 15.12
CA CYS A 78 -0.61 -20.35 14.53
C CYS A 78 -0.40 -19.44 13.29
N THR A 79 -0.94 -19.85 12.15
CA THR A 79 -0.86 -19.09 10.89
C THR A 79 -2.08 -18.21 10.62
N LYS A 80 -3.08 -18.24 11.50
CA LYS A 80 -4.32 -17.48 11.35
C LYS A 80 -4.08 -15.98 11.59
N VAL A 81 -4.92 -15.16 10.97
CA VAL A 81 -4.89 -13.70 11.13
C VAL A 81 -5.45 -13.32 12.50
N PRO A 82 -4.82 -12.38 13.23
CA PRO A 82 -5.34 -11.92 14.50
C PRO A 82 -6.59 -11.06 14.32
N THR A 83 -7.59 -11.25 15.17
CA THR A 83 -8.83 -10.47 15.20
C THR A 83 -8.79 -9.44 16.32
N TRP A 84 -8.26 -9.79 17.49
CA TRP A 84 -8.18 -8.91 18.65
C TRP A 84 -6.91 -9.20 19.46
N LYS A 85 -6.26 -8.16 20.00
CA LYS A 85 -5.03 -8.26 20.82
C LYS A 85 -3.91 -9.17 20.26
N GLY A 86 -3.78 -9.22 18.94
CA GLY A 86 -2.74 -10.05 18.30
C GLY A 86 -3.06 -11.54 18.25
N LYS A 87 -4.26 -11.98 18.65
CA LYS A 87 -4.68 -13.39 18.59
C LYS A 87 -5.83 -13.60 17.62
N CYS A 88 -5.88 -14.78 17.02
CA CYS A 88 -6.97 -15.15 16.11
C CYS A 88 -8.25 -15.48 16.88
N LEU A 89 -9.37 -15.64 16.16
CA LEU A 89 -10.67 -15.95 16.76
C LEU A 89 -10.71 -17.25 17.58
N HIS A 90 -9.71 -18.14 17.43
CA HIS A 90 -9.59 -19.37 18.22
C HIS A 90 -8.71 -19.22 19.46
N HIS A 91 -8.02 -18.08 19.63
CA HIS A 91 -6.90 -17.99 20.58
C HIS A 91 -7.00 -16.89 21.63
N GLY A 92 -8.08 -16.09 21.69
CA GLY A 92 -8.48 -15.31 22.87
C GLY A 92 -7.46 -14.31 23.42
#